data_AF-A0A8H3J0Z2-F1
#
_entry.id   AF-A0A8H3J0Z2-F1
#
_cell.length_a   1.000
_cell.length_b   1.000
_cell.length_c   1.000
_cell.angle_alpha   90.00
_cell.angle_beta   90.00
_cell.angle_gamma   90.00
#
_symmetry.space_group_name_H-M   'P 1'
#
loop_
_entity.id
_entity.type
_entity.pdbx_description
1 polymer ?
#
loop_
_entity_poly.entity_id
_entity_poly.type
_entity_poly.pdbx_seq_one_letter_code
_entity_poly.pdbx_strand_id
1 'polypeptide(L)'
;MIAMARMTFLNLVVATLNLLFTASHSAAQLVPTGQTILLNGLSYYVPPAPVTTVTFRRFKSLPSAGGLVPVTVVNSLVNLQATVQTYGEVDDVWNTGFLEAVLIASNGSYSNHNSTTTYGSSNTTLVVHISSTTTVPPGPYLLSSAGALYQPWRLYTDFAGAFTQPLIPAADGAFAPLPAAVAGIQSPAVAVPSRLYYAKSPSKPLAGVRIGIKDIYDVAGVRTSDGNRAFYSLYPPASTSAVAVQLLIDAGAIIVGKMKTSQFANGELATADWVDYHSPFNPRGDGYQDPSSSSSGPGAGEASYPWLDLALGSDTGGSIRGPAQVQGLFGNRPSHGLVPLTNVMPLAPQLDTAGFEARDPALWTAAAKVLYPSLKPYTTYPKKIQTINFPTNASAGGSDAVVLGFLAKLEGFLGASTTELDYEALWNDTKPKEAGDASLDELLNITYPVLISKEQTMLLRDGFYADYAKAHDGRRPFVDPVPLIRWAFGDSFPASTLTEAISNKTIFMNWWNSIVLPFNEETCSDSLVLYTAGDEIQYRNEYNGYAAPPVLCA
;
A
#
# COMPACT_ATOMS: atom_id res chain seq x y z
N MET A 1 -34.07 -93.17 1.63
CA MET A 1 -34.18 -93.98 2.87
C MET A 1 -33.22 -93.35 3.88
N ILE A 2 -33.70 -92.46 4.76
CA ILE A 2 -33.99 -92.69 6.20
C ILE A 2 -32.67 -92.94 6.98
N ALA A 3 -32.27 -92.26 8.06
CA ALA A 3 -32.72 -91.10 8.82
C ALA A 3 -31.64 -90.70 9.88
N MET A 4 -31.65 -89.42 10.27
CA MET A 4 -31.28 -88.76 11.56
C MET A 4 -30.48 -89.50 12.66
N ALA A 5 -29.47 -88.80 13.24
CA ALA A 5 -29.56 -88.20 14.59
C ALA A 5 -28.34 -87.30 14.95
N ARG A 6 -28.63 -86.27 15.77
CA ARG A 6 -27.84 -85.11 16.22
C ARG A 6 -26.68 -85.44 17.18
N MET A 7 -25.59 -84.66 17.17
CA MET A 7 -25.30 -83.59 18.16
C MET A 7 -23.93 -82.93 17.90
N THR A 8 -23.96 -81.62 17.66
CA THR A 8 -22.84 -80.70 17.47
C THR A 8 -22.53 -79.98 18.79
N PHE A 9 -21.27 -79.99 19.24
CA PHE A 9 -20.67 -79.00 20.16
C PHE A 9 -19.15 -79.18 20.17
N LEU A 10 -18.37 -78.26 19.57
CA LEU A 10 -17.23 -77.59 20.21
C LEU A 10 -16.57 -76.54 19.29
N ASN A 11 -16.78 -75.28 19.69
CA ASN A 11 -15.84 -74.15 19.74
C ASN A 11 -15.17 -73.59 18.48
N LEU A 12 -15.90 -72.59 17.99
CA LEU A 12 -15.59 -71.36 17.26
C LEU A 12 -14.17 -70.76 17.46
N VAL A 13 -13.65 -70.33 16.31
CA VAL A 13 -12.43 -69.57 16.05
C VAL A 13 -12.46 -68.17 16.70
N VAL A 14 -11.29 -67.78 17.17
CA VAL A 14 -10.90 -66.45 17.67
C VAL A 14 -11.06 -65.38 16.57
N ALA A 15 -11.86 -64.35 16.84
CA ALA A 15 -11.74 -63.04 16.19
C ALA A 15 -12.12 -61.97 17.21
N THR A 16 -11.13 -61.49 17.96
CA THR A 16 -11.23 -60.33 18.83
C THR A 16 -11.34 -59.07 17.97
N LEU A 17 -12.54 -58.49 17.94
CA LEU A 17 -12.81 -57.19 17.36
C LEU A 17 -12.22 -56.10 18.28
N ASN A 18 -10.99 -55.66 18.03
CA ASN A 18 -10.43 -54.47 18.67
C ASN A 18 -11.02 -53.22 18.01
N LEU A 19 -12.15 -52.74 18.54
CA LEU A 19 -12.62 -51.38 18.30
C LEU A 19 -11.67 -50.42 19.05
N LEU A 20 -10.61 -49.96 18.37
CA LEU A 20 -9.84 -48.81 18.81
C LEU A 20 -10.71 -47.56 18.61
N PHE A 21 -11.43 -47.18 19.66
CA PHE A 21 -11.89 -45.80 19.79
C PHE A 21 -10.65 -44.91 19.90
N THR A 22 -10.23 -44.31 18.80
CA THR A 22 -9.33 -43.16 18.83
C THR A 22 -10.12 -42.00 19.43
N ALA A 23 -10.05 -41.85 20.75
CA ALA A 23 -10.47 -40.62 21.39
C ALA A 23 -9.59 -39.49 20.83
N SER A 24 -10.13 -38.71 19.89
CA SER A 24 -9.54 -37.47 19.42
C SER A 24 -9.50 -36.50 20.60
N HIS A 25 -8.40 -36.55 21.37
CA HIS A 25 -8.16 -35.58 22.43
C HIS A 25 -7.95 -34.23 21.75
N SER A 26 -8.92 -33.33 21.91
CA SER A 26 -8.76 -31.95 21.50
C SER A 26 -7.73 -31.31 22.44
N ALA A 27 -6.50 -31.12 21.96
CA ALA A 27 -5.49 -30.39 22.71
C ALA A 27 -5.70 -28.89 22.51
N ALA A 28 -5.92 -28.15 23.60
CA ALA A 28 -5.91 -26.69 23.54
C ALA A 28 -4.49 -26.21 23.21
N GLN A 29 -4.35 -25.36 22.20
CA GLN A 29 -3.08 -24.75 21.81
C GLN A 29 -3.08 -23.27 22.20
N LEU A 30 -2.12 -22.85 23.03
CA LEU A 30 -1.86 -21.43 23.26
C LEU A 30 -1.11 -20.86 22.06
N VAL A 31 -1.69 -19.84 21.42
CA VAL A 31 -1.06 -19.11 20.31
C VAL A 31 -0.81 -17.69 20.78
N PRO A 32 0.43 -17.35 21.21
CA PRO A 32 0.73 -16.00 21.67
C PRO A 32 0.71 -15.04 20.48
N THR A 33 -0.18 -14.04 20.52
CA THR A 33 -0.35 -13.03 19.46
C THR A 33 0.26 -11.68 19.82
N GLY A 34 0.98 -11.60 20.93
CA GLY A 34 1.55 -10.36 21.46
C GLY A 34 0.67 -9.70 22.52
N GLN A 35 1.05 -8.50 22.94
CA GLN A 35 0.33 -7.73 23.95
C GLN A 35 0.38 -6.24 23.65
N THR A 36 -0.56 -5.48 24.21
CA THR A 36 -0.55 -4.01 24.12
C THR A 36 -0.14 -3.41 25.45
N ILE A 37 0.75 -2.42 25.42
CA ILE A 37 1.13 -1.64 26.60
C ILE A 37 0.86 -0.15 26.37
N LEU A 38 0.66 0.58 27.47
CA LEU A 38 0.53 2.04 27.47
C LEU A 38 1.79 2.63 28.11
N LEU A 39 2.47 3.53 27.39
CA LEU A 39 3.65 4.23 27.88
C LEU A 39 3.53 5.71 27.53
N ASN A 40 3.52 6.57 28.55
CA ASN A 40 3.31 8.02 28.41
C ASN A 40 2.05 8.38 27.59
N GLY A 41 0.96 7.63 27.77
CA GLY A 41 -0.31 7.85 27.05
C GLY A 41 -0.32 7.34 25.61
N LEU A 42 0.77 6.75 25.12
CA LEU A 42 0.87 6.14 23.79
C LEU A 42 0.73 4.63 23.89
N SER A 43 -0.04 4.05 22.97
CA SER A 43 -0.25 2.61 22.86
C SER A 43 0.84 1.95 22.02
N TYR A 44 1.35 0.82 22.48
CA TYR A 44 2.36 0.03 21.77
C TYR A 44 1.94 -1.42 21.69
N TYR A 45 2.05 -2.00 20.50
CA TYR A 45 2.01 -3.43 20.30
C TYR A 45 3.40 -4.03 20.57
N VAL A 46 3.43 -5.11 21.34
CA VAL A 46 4.63 -5.86 21.66
C VAL A 46 4.49 -7.24 21.02
N PRO A 47 5.28 -7.53 19.96
CA PRO A 47 5.28 -8.86 19.35
C PRO A 47 5.57 -9.96 20.38
N PRO A 48 5.01 -11.17 20.22
CA PRO A 48 5.17 -12.26 21.18
C PRO A 48 6.60 -12.80 21.25
N ALA A 49 7.35 -12.69 20.15
CA ALA A 49 8.72 -13.16 20.05
C ALA A 49 9.71 -12.02 20.36
N PRO A 50 10.72 -12.24 21.21
CA PRO A 50 11.79 -11.27 21.40
C PRO A 50 12.70 -11.24 20.17
N VAL A 51 13.30 -10.08 19.92
CA VAL A 51 14.27 -9.91 18.81
C VAL A 51 15.65 -10.48 19.15
N THR A 52 15.99 -10.52 20.44
CA THR A 52 17.20 -11.17 20.95
C THR A 52 17.12 -11.38 22.46
N THR A 53 18.09 -12.10 23.02
CA THR A 53 18.29 -12.23 24.46
C THR A 53 19.65 -11.66 24.84
N VAL A 54 19.67 -10.82 25.87
CA VAL A 54 20.87 -10.16 26.36
C VAL A 54 21.20 -10.57 27.78
N THR A 55 22.49 -10.55 28.09
CA THR A 55 23.02 -10.77 29.44
C THR A 55 23.39 -9.43 30.08
N PHE A 56 23.01 -9.25 31.34
CA PHE A 56 23.18 -7.99 32.07
C PHE A 56 23.15 -8.20 33.59
N ARG A 57 23.66 -7.23 34.35
CA ARG A 57 23.50 -7.22 35.81
C ARG A 57 22.06 -6.86 36.15
N ARG A 58 21.39 -7.74 36.88
CA ARG A 58 20.08 -7.40 37.46
C ARG A 58 20.18 -6.12 38.28
N PHE A 59 19.22 -5.23 38.07
CA PHE A 59 19.05 -3.98 38.80
C PHE A 59 17.85 -4.08 39.75
N LYS A 60 17.71 -3.09 40.65
CA LYS A 60 16.56 -2.97 41.54
C LYS A 60 15.28 -2.80 40.72
N SER A 61 14.12 -3.07 41.32
CA SER A 61 12.82 -2.92 40.66
C SER A 61 12.67 -1.56 39.96
N LEU A 62 12.64 -1.57 38.63
CA LEU A 62 12.26 -0.43 37.79
C LEU A 62 10.76 -0.52 37.45
N PRO A 63 10.13 0.62 37.10
CA PRO A 63 8.79 0.61 36.51
C PRO A 63 8.72 -0.38 35.34
N SER A 64 7.70 -1.24 35.35
CA SER A 64 7.48 -2.22 34.31
C SER A 64 5.99 -2.41 34.06
N ALA A 65 5.64 -2.75 32.82
CA ALA A 65 4.30 -3.15 32.42
C ALA A 65 4.33 -4.63 32.05
N GLY A 66 3.60 -5.48 32.77
CA GLY A 66 3.59 -6.93 32.52
C GLY A 66 4.98 -7.59 32.66
N GLY A 67 5.85 -7.06 33.53
CA GLY A 67 7.21 -7.56 33.72
C GLY A 67 8.22 -7.12 32.64
N LEU A 68 7.82 -6.18 31.77
CA LEU A 68 8.68 -5.57 30.77
C LEU A 68 9.05 -4.14 31.16
N VAL A 69 10.35 -3.85 31.19
CA VAL A 69 10.90 -2.53 31.51
C VAL A 69 11.16 -1.77 30.20
N PRO A 70 10.59 -0.58 30.00
CA PRO A 70 10.95 0.29 28.87
C PRO A 70 12.41 0.75 28.95
N VAL A 71 13.18 0.54 27.90
CA VAL A 71 14.61 0.89 27.88
C VAL A 71 15.00 1.48 26.53
N THR A 72 16.11 2.21 26.49
CA THR A 72 16.68 2.75 25.25
C THR A 72 18.05 2.15 25.02
N VAL A 73 18.28 1.53 23.88
CA VAL A 73 19.63 1.08 23.47
C VAL A 73 20.34 2.23 22.76
N VAL A 74 21.59 2.50 23.14
CA VAL A 74 22.46 3.51 22.49
C VAL A 74 23.82 2.90 22.13
N ASN A 75 24.45 3.46 21.09
CA ASN A 75 25.80 3.05 20.68
C ASN A 75 26.90 3.65 21.58
N SER A 76 26.64 4.80 22.22
CA SER A 76 27.61 5.53 23.02
C SER A 76 26.91 6.39 24.07
N LEU A 77 27.55 6.58 25.22
CA LEU A 77 27.13 7.55 26.23
C LEU A 77 27.68 8.95 25.99
N VAL A 78 28.63 9.10 25.07
CA VAL A 78 29.20 10.40 24.74
C VAL A 78 28.06 11.27 24.22
N ASN A 79 27.80 12.37 24.93
CA ASN A 79 26.73 13.31 24.62
C ASN A 79 25.33 12.67 24.55
N LEU A 80 25.01 11.79 25.51
CA LEU A 80 23.70 11.11 25.60
C LEU A 80 22.51 12.06 25.44
N GLN A 81 22.59 13.28 26.01
CA GLN A 81 21.53 14.29 25.89
C GLN A 81 21.21 14.61 24.43
N ALA A 82 22.24 14.88 23.61
CA ALA A 82 22.04 15.15 22.19
C ALA A 82 21.47 13.92 21.47
N THR A 83 21.96 12.72 21.78
CA THR A 83 21.46 11.47 21.19
C THR A 83 19.96 11.27 21.44
N VAL A 84 19.50 11.41 22.68
CA VAL A 84 18.08 11.22 23.01
C VAL A 84 17.20 12.36 22.49
N GLN A 85 17.73 13.58 22.38
CA GLN A 85 17.05 14.68 21.70
C GLN A 85 16.84 14.35 20.22
N THR A 86 17.88 13.90 19.52
CA THR A 86 17.77 13.46 18.13
C THR A 86 16.76 12.33 17.97
N TYR A 87 16.72 11.35 18.89
CA TYR A 87 15.72 10.28 18.83
C TYR A 87 14.28 10.82 18.91
N GLY A 88 14.01 11.77 19.80
CA GLY A 88 12.70 12.41 19.91
C GLY A 88 12.32 13.28 18.71
N GLU A 89 13.30 13.74 17.91
CA GLU A 89 13.07 14.53 16.69
C GLU A 89 12.79 13.65 15.47
N VAL A 90 13.50 12.52 15.33
CA VAL A 90 13.48 11.70 14.11
C VAL A 90 12.64 10.44 14.21
N ASP A 91 12.22 10.05 15.42
CA ASP A 91 11.46 8.83 15.65
C ASP A 91 10.15 9.11 16.41
N ASP A 92 9.05 8.75 15.78
CA ASP A 92 7.71 8.91 16.30
C ASP A 92 7.27 7.73 17.19
N VAL A 93 8.11 6.70 17.35
CA VAL A 93 7.87 5.57 18.25
C VAL A 93 8.52 5.80 19.61
N TRP A 94 9.75 6.30 19.63
CA TRP A 94 10.49 6.62 20.84
C TRP A 94 9.89 7.82 21.57
N ASN A 95 9.92 7.77 22.90
CA ASN A 95 9.60 8.88 23.79
C ASN A 95 10.37 8.71 25.11
N THR A 96 10.33 9.73 25.97
CA THR A 96 11.08 9.76 27.24
C THR A 96 10.75 8.63 28.22
N GLY A 97 9.60 7.97 28.07
CA GLY A 97 9.22 6.79 28.85
C GLY A 97 10.13 5.60 28.62
N PHE A 98 10.89 5.55 27.52
CA PHE A 98 11.92 4.55 27.28
C PHE A 98 13.25 4.84 27.99
N LEU A 99 13.31 5.87 28.85
CA LEU A 99 14.53 6.24 29.59
C LEU A 99 14.55 5.72 31.04
N GLU A 100 13.73 4.73 31.41
CA GLU A 100 13.85 4.05 32.71
C GLU A 100 15.24 3.42 32.89
N ALA A 101 15.80 2.89 31.81
CA ALA A 101 17.22 2.57 31.72
C ALA A 101 17.76 2.75 30.29
N VAL A 102 19.04 3.09 30.20
CA VAL A 102 19.81 3.15 28.96
C VAL A 102 20.73 1.93 28.88
N LEU A 103 20.62 1.19 27.79
CA LEU A 103 21.44 0.01 27.51
C LEU A 103 22.59 0.36 26.57
N ILE A 104 23.79 -0.10 26.88
CA ILE A 104 24.95 -0.02 25.98
C ILE A 104 25.38 -1.43 25.63
N ALA A 105 25.31 -1.77 24.35
CA ALA A 105 25.80 -3.04 23.87
C ALA A 105 27.34 -3.03 23.76
N SER A 106 27.98 -4.03 24.37
CA SER A 106 29.40 -4.32 24.14
C SER A 106 29.54 -5.64 23.37
N ASN A 107 30.17 -5.61 22.20
CA ASN A 107 30.56 -6.81 21.46
C ASN A 107 31.80 -7.44 22.12
N GLY A 108 31.64 -8.15 23.24
CA GLY A 108 32.77 -8.79 23.93
C GLY A 108 32.56 -9.03 25.42
N SER A 109 33.67 -9.13 26.16
CA SER A 109 33.64 -9.39 27.60
C SER A 109 32.92 -8.26 28.35
N TYR A 110 31.81 -8.65 28.95
CA TYR A 110 30.94 -7.85 29.79
C TYR A 110 31.70 -7.18 30.96
N SER A 111 31.68 -5.85 31.03
CA SER A 111 32.14 -5.10 32.21
C SER A 111 30.99 -5.01 33.23
N ASN A 112 31.22 -5.54 34.43
CA ASN A 112 30.15 -5.92 35.36
C ASN A 112 29.67 -4.77 36.26
N HIS A 113 29.38 -3.61 35.68
CA HIS A 113 29.04 -2.42 36.46
C HIS A 113 27.82 -1.69 35.89
N ASN A 114 26.80 -1.52 36.73
CA ASN A 114 25.74 -0.55 36.47
C ASN A 114 26.24 0.81 36.93
N SER A 115 26.02 1.84 36.12
CA SER A 115 26.33 3.22 36.47
C SER A 115 25.08 4.09 36.34
N THR A 116 25.22 5.36 36.70
CA THR A 116 24.16 6.35 36.46
C THR A 116 24.74 7.44 35.60
N THR A 117 23.91 7.99 34.73
CA THR A 117 24.27 9.15 33.92
C THR A 117 23.14 10.16 33.98
N THR A 118 23.48 11.42 33.77
CA THR A 118 22.50 12.51 33.75
C THR A 118 22.19 12.90 32.31
N TYR A 119 20.93 13.23 32.07
CA TYR A 119 20.43 13.85 30.86
C TYR A 119 19.52 15.04 31.26
N GLY A 120 19.52 16.10 30.46
CA GLY A 120 18.86 17.36 30.78
C GLY A 120 19.50 18.08 31.97
N SER A 121 18.71 18.95 32.62
CA SER A 121 19.18 19.77 33.75
C SER A 121 19.33 19.00 35.06
N SER A 122 18.68 17.84 35.22
CA SER A 122 18.68 17.08 36.49
C SER A 122 18.17 15.63 36.42
N ASN A 123 17.88 15.07 35.23
CA ASN A 123 17.31 13.72 35.16
C ASN A 123 18.42 12.68 35.15
N THR A 124 18.40 11.76 36.11
CA THR A 124 19.36 10.65 36.18
C THR A 124 18.71 9.38 35.65
N THR A 125 19.38 8.68 34.74
CA THR A 125 18.96 7.36 34.25
C THR A 125 19.99 6.30 34.58
N LEU A 126 19.52 5.06 34.76
CA LEU A 126 20.37 3.90 34.97
C LEU A 126 21.05 3.53 33.65
N VAL A 127 22.37 3.35 33.68
CA VAL A 127 23.12 2.76 32.57
C VAL A 127 23.38 1.29 32.85
N VAL A 128 23.02 0.45 31.90
CA VAL A 128 23.22 -1.00 31.96
C VAL A 128 24.06 -1.44 30.76
N HIS A 129 25.21 -2.04 31.03
CA HIS A 129 25.99 -2.71 29.99
C HIS A 129 25.36 -4.06 29.67
N ILE A 130 25.14 -4.32 28.39
CA ILE A 130 24.55 -5.56 27.90
C ILE A 130 25.50 -6.28 26.97
N SER A 131 25.48 -7.61 27.01
CA SER A 131 26.16 -8.48 26.04
C SER A 131 25.13 -9.32 25.31
N SER A 132 25.25 -9.38 23.99
CA SER A 132 24.33 -10.05 23.06
C SER A 132 25.13 -10.88 22.05
N THR A 133 24.56 -11.98 21.59
CA THR A 133 25.13 -12.78 20.48
C THR A 133 24.87 -12.16 19.11
N THR A 134 23.94 -11.21 19.04
CA THR A 134 23.57 -10.47 17.83
C THR A 134 23.69 -8.97 18.05
N THR A 135 23.94 -8.21 16.98
CA THR A 135 23.91 -6.76 17.02
C THR A 135 22.52 -6.28 17.42
N VAL A 136 22.44 -5.38 18.40
CA VAL A 136 21.19 -4.73 18.83
C VAL A 136 21.21 -3.30 18.32
N PRO A 137 20.36 -2.94 17.35
CA PRO A 137 20.27 -1.56 16.87
C PRO A 137 19.91 -0.59 18.01
N PRO A 138 20.32 0.69 17.92
CA PRO A 138 19.82 1.70 18.83
C PRO A 138 18.31 1.93 18.69
N GLY A 139 17.68 2.39 19.77
CA GLY A 139 16.26 2.73 19.76
C GLY A 139 15.51 2.27 21.02
N PRO A 140 14.17 2.36 21.01
CA PRO A 140 13.34 1.94 22.13
C PRO A 140 13.25 0.42 22.21
N TYR A 141 13.22 -0.16 23.41
CA TYR A 141 13.02 -1.58 23.63
C TYR A 141 12.21 -1.82 24.90
N LEU A 142 11.72 -3.05 25.03
CA LEU A 142 11.16 -3.58 26.27
C LEU A 142 12.03 -4.76 26.72
N LEU A 143 12.54 -4.69 27.95
CA LEU A 143 13.43 -5.69 28.53
C LEU A 143 12.70 -6.53 29.58
N SER A 144 12.72 -7.85 29.43
CA SER A 144 12.21 -8.77 30.47
C SER A 144 13.27 -9.05 31.54
N SER A 145 12.83 -9.53 32.70
CA SER A 145 13.72 -9.96 33.79
C SER A 145 14.65 -11.13 33.41
N ALA A 146 14.31 -11.86 32.34
CA ALA A 146 15.10 -12.96 31.79
C ALA A 146 16.11 -12.49 30.72
N GLY A 147 16.10 -11.20 30.36
CA GLY A 147 16.99 -10.64 29.32
C GLY A 147 16.44 -10.65 27.91
N ALA A 148 15.18 -11.04 27.73
CA ALA A 148 14.55 -10.97 26.41
C ALA A 148 14.27 -9.51 26.04
N LEU A 149 14.71 -9.08 24.86
CA LEU A 149 14.44 -7.75 24.31
C LEU A 149 13.35 -7.83 23.26
N TYR A 150 12.36 -6.95 23.37
CA TYR A 150 11.27 -6.79 22.42
C TYR A 150 11.32 -5.39 21.80
N GLN A 151 11.01 -5.30 20.51
CA GLN A 151 10.83 -4.02 19.82
C GLN A 151 9.35 -3.62 19.92
N PRO A 152 8.99 -2.58 20.68
CA PRO A 152 7.61 -2.08 20.74
C PRO A 152 7.27 -1.32 19.46
N TRP A 153 6.08 -1.56 18.91
CA TRP A 153 5.58 -0.89 17.71
C TRP A 153 4.47 0.06 18.13
N ARG A 154 4.57 1.34 17.78
CA ARG A 154 3.54 2.31 18.16
C ARG A 154 2.25 2.01 17.41
N LEU A 155 1.13 2.04 18.13
CA LEU A 155 -0.20 1.87 17.56
C LEU A 155 -0.84 3.24 17.28
N TYR A 156 -1.17 3.47 16.02
CA TYR A 156 -1.92 4.64 15.54
C TYR A 156 -3.35 4.26 15.20
N THR A 157 -4.32 5.14 15.47
CA THR A 157 -5.70 4.97 14.98
C THR A 157 -5.77 5.35 13.49
N ASP A 158 -6.40 4.52 12.66
CA ASP A 158 -6.72 4.83 11.25
C ASP A 158 -7.95 5.77 11.14
N PHE A 159 -7.82 7.01 11.62
CA PHE A 159 -8.95 7.95 11.70
C PHE A 159 -9.53 8.36 10.34
N ALA A 160 -8.75 8.32 9.26
CA ALA A 160 -9.21 8.56 7.89
C ALA A 160 -9.88 7.31 7.28
N GLY A 161 -9.80 6.16 7.95
CA GLY A 161 -10.32 4.89 7.44
C GLY A 161 -9.66 4.47 6.13
N ALA A 162 -8.36 4.70 5.97
CA ALA A 162 -7.59 4.46 4.75
C ALA A 162 -7.17 2.99 4.60
N PHE A 163 -7.14 2.22 5.69
CA PHE A 163 -6.68 0.83 5.68
C PHE A 163 -7.86 -0.15 5.59
N THR A 164 -7.71 -1.17 4.74
CA THR A 164 -8.57 -2.36 4.77
C THR A 164 -8.09 -3.31 5.86
N GLN A 165 -6.76 -3.48 5.97
CA GLN A 165 -6.16 -4.40 6.94
C GLN A 165 -4.73 -3.95 7.29
N PRO A 166 -4.47 -3.53 8.54
CA PRO A 166 -3.12 -3.32 9.04
C PRO A 166 -2.35 -4.65 9.14
N LEU A 167 -1.05 -4.61 8.85
CA LEU A 167 -0.22 -5.81 8.72
C LEU A 167 1.00 -5.76 9.64
N ILE A 168 1.46 -6.95 10.04
CA ILE A 168 2.75 -7.16 10.69
C ILE A 168 3.51 -8.30 10.00
N PRO A 169 4.85 -8.24 9.92
CA PRO A 169 5.68 -9.39 9.57
C PRO A 169 5.38 -10.64 10.41
N ALA A 170 5.29 -11.78 9.73
CA ALA A 170 5.20 -13.11 10.33
C ALA A 170 6.59 -13.78 10.41
N ALA A 171 6.72 -14.82 11.24
CA ALA A 171 8.00 -15.48 11.50
C ALA A 171 8.58 -16.23 10.30
N ASP A 172 7.74 -16.59 9.32
CA ASP A 172 8.09 -17.26 8.08
C ASP A 172 8.49 -16.29 6.94
N GLY A 173 8.53 -14.98 7.23
CA GLY A 173 8.84 -13.93 6.25
C GLY A 173 7.63 -13.43 5.46
N ALA A 174 6.43 -13.99 5.70
CA ALA A 174 5.17 -13.48 5.17
C ALA A 174 4.60 -12.36 6.06
N PHE A 175 3.32 -12.04 5.89
CA PHE A 175 2.59 -11.06 6.70
C PHE A 175 1.36 -11.69 7.36
N ALA A 176 0.95 -11.09 8.47
CA ALA A 176 -0.28 -11.42 9.18
C ALA A 176 -1.07 -10.15 9.51
N PRO A 177 -2.41 -10.23 9.62
CA PRO A 177 -3.20 -9.14 10.16
C PRO A 177 -2.74 -8.78 11.57
N LEU A 178 -2.67 -7.48 11.88
CA LEU A 178 -2.33 -7.01 13.23
C LEU A 178 -3.39 -7.50 14.24
N PRO A 179 -3.02 -8.26 15.29
CA PRO A 179 -3.96 -8.77 16.29
C PRO A 179 -4.15 -7.78 17.46
N ALA A 180 -4.12 -6.47 17.18
CA ALA A 180 -4.20 -5.42 18.19
C ALA A 180 -5.16 -4.30 17.77
N ALA A 181 -5.80 -3.70 18.77
CA ALA A 181 -6.70 -2.56 18.61
C ALA A 181 -6.39 -1.52 19.67
N VAL A 182 -6.76 -0.27 19.40
CA VAL A 182 -6.72 0.83 20.37
C VAL A 182 -8.10 1.45 20.44
N ALA A 183 -8.38 2.21 21.51
CA ALA A 183 -9.64 2.94 21.62
C ALA A 183 -9.81 3.92 20.46
N GLY A 184 -10.97 3.89 19.80
CA GLY A 184 -11.30 4.72 18.65
C GLY A 184 -12.67 4.36 18.06
N ILE A 185 -13.22 5.24 17.23
CA ILE A 185 -14.49 4.99 16.53
C ILE A 185 -14.18 4.25 15.23
N GLN A 186 -14.61 2.99 15.12
CA GLN A 186 -14.63 2.18 13.89
C GLN A 186 -13.33 2.05 13.07
N SER A 187 -12.21 2.56 13.58
CA SER A 187 -10.92 2.55 12.91
C SER A 187 -10.02 1.43 13.43
N PRO A 188 -9.39 0.64 12.55
CA PRO A 188 -8.34 -0.27 12.99
C PRO A 188 -7.12 0.49 13.54
N ALA A 189 -6.30 -0.19 14.32
CA ALA A 189 -5.00 0.33 14.74
C ALA A 189 -3.93 -0.06 13.71
N VAL A 190 -2.99 0.81 13.40
CA VAL A 190 -1.82 0.50 12.57
C VAL A 190 -0.60 0.48 13.48
N ALA A 191 0.14 -0.64 13.47
CA ALA A 191 1.38 -0.78 14.22
C ALA A 191 2.56 -0.35 13.34
N VAL A 192 3.41 0.55 13.84
CA VAL A 192 4.63 0.96 13.13
C VAL A 192 5.86 0.78 14.01
N PRO A 193 6.95 0.20 13.49
CA PRO A 193 8.20 0.04 14.23
C PRO A 193 8.99 1.35 14.26
N SER A 194 9.89 1.49 15.23
CA SER A 194 10.80 2.64 15.33
C SER A 194 11.70 2.74 14.09
N ARG A 195 11.88 3.96 13.59
CA ARG A 195 12.78 4.27 12.47
C ARG A 195 14.25 4.04 12.84
N LEU A 196 14.58 4.12 14.12
CA LEU A 196 15.95 4.00 14.64
C LEU A 196 16.56 2.61 14.42
N TYR A 197 15.74 1.57 14.22
CA TYR A 197 16.22 0.23 13.96
C TYR A 197 16.80 0.06 12.54
N TYR A 198 16.55 1.01 11.65
CA TYR A 198 16.82 0.88 10.23
C TYR A 198 17.82 1.92 9.77
N ALA A 199 18.86 1.46 9.07
CA ALA A 199 19.82 2.33 8.39
C ALA A 199 19.76 2.05 6.88
N LYS A 200 19.58 3.11 6.09
CA LYS A 200 19.63 3.00 4.62
C LYS A 200 21.02 2.57 4.18
N SER A 201 21.05 1.69 3.19
CA SER A 201 22.28 1.25 2.52
C SER A 201 22.04 1.16 1.01
N PRO A 202 23.09 1.05 0.17
CA PRO A 202 22.90 0.84 -1.26
C PRO A 202 22.03 -0.38 -1.61
N SER A 203 22.09 -1.45 -0.80
CA SER A 203 21.28 -2.66 -1.00
C SER A 203 19.89 -2.59 -0.37
N LYS A 204 19.68 -1.67 0.58
CA LYS A 204 18.39 -1.43 1.24
C LYS A 204 18.07 0.08 1.23
N PRO A 205 17.85 0.69 0.06
CA PRO A 205 17.66 2.14 -0.06
C PRO A 205 16.37 2.64 0.60
N LEU A 206 15.41 1.74 0.86
CA LEU A 206 14.13 2.04 1.51
C LEU A 206 14.07 1.55 2.96
N ALA A 207 15.21 1.18 3.58
CA ALA A 207 15.23 0.79 4.99
C ALA A 207 14.59 1.88 5.87
N GLY A 208 13.59 1.50 6.67
CA GLY A 208 12.88 2.41 7.58
C GLY A 208 11.73 3.19 6.94
N VAL A 209 11.52 3.07 5.61
CA VAL A 209 10.42 3.69 4.90
C VAL A 209 9.16 2.85 5.11
N ARG A 210 8.14 3.44 5.72
CA ARG A 210 6.84 2.80 5.98
C ARG A 210 5.93 3.02 4.78
N ILE A 211 5.44 1.93 4.20
CA ILE A 211 4.64 1.95 2.99
C ILE A 211 3.31 1.20 3.15
N GLY A 212 2.24 1.83 2.68
CA GLY A 212 0.93 1.21 2.54
C GLY A 212 0.71 0.69 1.12
N ILE A 213 -0.03 -0.40 0.97
CA ILE A 213 -0.19 -1.12 -0.29
C ILE A 213 -1.67 -1.14 -0.68
N LYS A 214 -2.05 -0.57 -1.83
CA LYS A 214 -3.43 -0.66 -2.35
C LYS A 214 -3.91 -2.12 -2.35
N ASP A 215 -5.16 -2.35 -1.97
CA ASP A 215 -5.70 -3.69 -1.75
C ASP A 215 -6.16 -4.39 -3.04
N ILE A 216 -5.34 -4.27 -4.08
CA ILE A 216 -5.37 -5.06 -5.33
C ILE A 216 -4.06 -5.81 -5.58
N TYR A 217 -3.04 -5.55 -4.75
CA TYR A 217 -1.75 -6.21 -4.80
C TYR A 217 -1.76 -7.36 -3.78
N ASP A 218 -1.35 -8.54 -4.21
CA ASP A 218 -1.13 -9.63 -3.27
C ASP A 218 0.06 -9.35 -2.36
N VAL A 219 -0.10 -9.72 -1.10
CA VAL A 219 0.93 -9.69 -0.07
C VAL A 219 0.94 -11.06 0.59
N ALA A 220 2.10 -11.73 0.57
CA ALA A 220 2.22 -13.10 1.07
C ALA A 220 1.69 -13.22 2.52
N GLY A 221 0.89 -14.26 2.78
CA GLY A 221 0.33 -14.57 4.10
C GLY A 221 -1.01 -13.90 4.41
N VAL A 222 -1.48 -12.95 3.58
CA VAL A 222 -2.78 -12.29 3.77
C VAL A 222 -3.65 -12.33 2.52
N ARG A 223 -4.95 -12.09 2.72
CA ARG A 223 -5.95 -12.04 1.65
C ARG A 223 -5.93 -10.67 0.97
N THR A 224 -6.37 -10.62 -0.28
CA THR A 224 -6.63 -9.40 -1.03
C THR A 224 -8.13 -9.28 -1.25
N SER A 225 -8.73 -8.11 -0.96
CA SER A 225 -10.18 -7.95 -1.08
C SER A 225 -10.64 -7.44 -2.44
N ASP A 226 -9.79 -6.74 -3.18
CA ASP A 226 -10.15 -6.00 -4.39
C ASP A 226 -11.35 -5.05 -4.19
N GLY A 227 -11.57 -4.57 -2.95
CA GLY A 227 -12.73 -3.74 -2.61
C GLY A 227 -14.06 -4.52 -2.57
N ASN A 228 -14.04 -5.85 -2.55
CA ASN A 228 -15.23 -6.71 -2.48
C ASN A 228 -15.16 -7.72 -1.31
N ARG A 229 -16.23 -7.81 -0.52
CA ARG A 229 -16.30 -8.68 0.67
C ARG A 229 -16.47 -10.16 0.32
N ALA A 230 -17.18 -10.44 -0.76
CA ALA A 230 -17.36 -11.80 -1.25
C ALA A 230 -16.05 -12.35 -1.82
N PHE A 231 -15.29 -11.53 -2.56
CA PHE A 231 -13.96 -11.87 -3.07
C PHE A 231 -12.99 -12.16 -1.92
N TYR A 232 -12.90 -11.25 -0.93
CA TYR A 232 -12.10 -11.46 0.28
C TYR A 232 -12.42 -12.78 0.99
N SER A 233 -13.70 -13.13 1.10
CA SER A 233 -14.14 -14.34 1.81
C SER A 233 -13.86 -15.63 1.02
N LEU A 234 -13.97 -15.56 -0.30
CA LEU A 234 -13.85 -16.70 -1.20
C LEU A 234 -12.40 -17.18 -1.35
N TYR A 235 -11.46 -16.25 -1.56
CA TYR A 235 -10.08 -16.61 -1.90
C TYR A 235 -9.17 -16.69 -0.65
N PRO A 236 -8.29 -17.70 -0.58
CA PRO A 236 -7.38 -17.87 0.56
C PRO A 236 -6.31 -16.76 0.59
N PRO A 237 -5.53 -16.64 1.68
CA PRO A 237 -4.36 -15.79 1.71
C PRO A 237 -3.38 -16.10 0.57
N ALA A 238 -2.76 -15.06 0.01
CA ALA A 238 -1.81 -15.20 -1.08
C ALA A 238 -0.54 -15.93 -0.60
N SER A 239 -0.02 -16.85 -1.41
CA SER A 239 1.22 -17.58 -1.12
C SER A 239 2.47 -16.76 -1.43
N THR A 240 2.37 -15.77 -2.32
CA THR A 240 3.48 -14.91 -2.73
C THR A 240 3.00 -13.47 -2.87
N SER A 241 3.88 -12.51 -2.61
CA SER A 241 3.59 -11.09 -2.84
C SER A 241 3.64 -10.76 -4.32
N ALA A 242 2.91 -9.73 -4.74
CA ALA A 242 3.05 -9.13 -6.06
C ALA A 242 4.50 -8.70 -6.33
N VAL A 243 4.94 -8.79 -7.58
CA VAL A 243 6.33 -8.44 -7.97
C VAL A 243 6.67 -7.01 -7.56
N ALA A 244 5.75 -6.07 -7.81
CA ALA A 244 5.88 -4.67 -7.39
C ALA A 244 6.09 -4.53 -5.86
N VAL A 245 5.36 -5.31 -5.05
CA VAL A 245 5.49 -5.28 -3.58
C VAL A 245 6.80 -5.92 -3.15
N GLN A 246 7.19 -7.04 -3.76
CA GLN A 246 8.43 -7.75 -3.41
C GLN A 246 9.67 -6.89 -3.66
N LEU A 247 9.72 -6.12 -4.76
CA LEU A 247 10.81 -5.18 -5.02
C LEU A 247 11.00 -4.18 -3.87
N LEU A 248 9.91 -3.71 -3.27
CA LEU A 248 9.94 -2.75 -2.17
C LEU A 248 10.38 -3.40 -0.86
N ILE A 249 9.90 -4.61 -0.57
CA ILE A 249 10.34 -5.42 0.57
C ILE A 249 11.85 -5.71 0.46
N ASP A 250 12.31 -6.09 -0.74
CA ASP A 250 13.70 -6.39 -1.01
C ASP A 250 14.59 -5.15 -0.88
N ALA A 251 14.07 -3.96 -1.13
CA ALA A 251 14.74 -2.69 -0.87
C ALA A 251 14.69 -2.23 0.59
N GLY A 252 14.03 -2.98 1.49
CA GLY A 252 13.97 -2.71 2.93
C GLY A 252 12.77 -1.89 3.40
N ALA A 253 11.78 -1.66 2.54
CA ALA A 253 10.55 -0.97 2.94
C ALA A 253 9.75 -1.81 3.95
N ILE A 254 9.03 -1.12 4.82
CA ILE A 254 8.23 -1.69 5.90
C ILE A 254 6.76 -1.61 5.47
N ILE A 255 6.17 -2.74 5.13
CA ILE A 255 4.74 -2.80 4.80
C ILE A 255 3.93 -2.65 6.08
N VAL A 256 3.09 -1.61 6.17
CA VAL A 256 2.26 -1.33 7.35
C VAL A 256 0.82 -1.81 7.21
N GLY A 257 0.36 -2.06 5.99
CA GLY A 257 -1.01 -2.51 5.77
C GLY A 257 -1.47 -2.53 4.31
N LYS A 258 -2.58 -3.22 4.07
CA LYS A 258 -3.40 -3.10 2.85
C LYS A 258 -4.31 -1.88 2.97
N MET A 259 -4.34 -1.04 1.95
CA MET A 259 -5.08 0.22 1.89
C MET A 259 -6.26 0.13 0.93
N LYS A 260 -7.36 0.81 1.28
CA LYS A 260 -8.63 0.70 0.54
C LYS A 260 -8.50 1.05 -0.93
N THR A 261 -9.28 0.34 -1.74
CA THR A 261 -9.52 0.58 -3.16
C THR A 261 -11.02 0.60 -3.40
N SER A 262 -11.48 1.36 -4.39
CA SER A 262 -12.82 1.16 -4.93
C SER A 262 -12.90 -0.21 -5.59
N GLN A 263 -14.13 -0.73 -5.74
CA GLN A 263 -14.34 -2.12 -6.07
C GLN A 263 -13.78 -2.48 -7.46
N PHE A 264 -12.90 -3.49 -7.48
CA PHE A 264 -12.14 -3.94 -8.66
C PHE A 264 -11.45 -2.78 -9.39
N ALA A 265 -10.93 -1.81 -8.63
CA ALA A 265 -10.22 -0.63 -9.12
C ALA A 265 -11.04 0.29 -10.06
N ASN A 266 -12.39 0.22 -10.02
CA ASN A 266 -13.26 1.06 -10.84
C ASN A 266 -13.37 2.50 -10.33
N GLY A 267 -13.73 3.43 -11.22
CA GLY A 267 -13.95 4.83 -10.85
C GLY A 267 -15.29 4.99 -10.14
N GLU A 268 -15.27 4.99 -8.80
CA GLU A 268 -16.43 5.12 -7.91
C GLU A 268 -16.39 6.46 -7.18
N LEU A 269 -17.56 7.06 -6.96
CA LEU A 269 -17.73 8.30 -6.20
C LEU A 269 -18.15 8.00 -4.75
N ALA A 270 -17.52 8.67 -3.80
CA ALA A 270 -17.96 8.64 -2.41
C ALA A 270 -19.24 9.48 -2.26
N THR A 271 -20.22 9.09 -1.43
CA THR A 271 -20.43 7.83 -0.72
C THR A 271 -21.35 6.88 -1.51
N ALA A 272 -21.93 7.35 -2.62
CA ALA A 272 -23.03 6.71 -3.34
C ALA A 272 -22.66 5.35 -3.92
N ASP A 273 -21.44 5.19 -4.43
CA ASP A 273 -21.02 3.98 -5.13
C ASP A 273 -20.33 2.94 -4.22
N TRP A 274 -19.79 3.38 -3.07
CA TRP A 274 -19.02 2.54 -2.14
C TRP A 274 -19.92 1.81 -1.14
N VAL A 275 -20.37 0.61 -1.51
CA VAL A 275 -21.34 -0.17 -0.71
C VAL A 275 -20.66 -1.21 0.17
N ASP A 276 -19.72 -2.00 -0.39
CA ASP A 276 -19.13 -3.14 0.32
C ASP A 276 -18.14 -2.69 1.42
N TYR A 277 -17.29 -1.73 1.08
CA TYR A 277 -16.43 -1.01 2.00
C TYR A 277 -16.71 0.48 1.86
N HIS A 278 -16.67 1.24 2.95
CA HIS A 278 -16.85 2.69 2.85
C HIS A 278 -15.56 3.38 2.40
N SER A 279 -15.73 4.34 1.49
CA SER A 279 -14.68 5.24 1.01
C SER A 279 -13.97 5.94 2.18
N PRO A 280 -12.63 6.08 2.14
CA PRO A 280 -11.87 6.80 3.18
C PRO A 280 -12.22 8.29 3.21
N PHE A 281 -11.74 8.99 4.24
CA PHE A 281 -11.90 10.42 4.39
C PHE A 281 -10.67 11.16 3.84
N ASN A 282 -10.89 12.08 2.90
CA ASN A 282 -9.89 13.04 2.45
C ASN A 282 -9.72 14.10 3.56
N PRO A 283 -8.50 14.40 4.05
CA PRO A 283 -8.31 15.41 5.09
C PRO A 283 -8.54 16.85 4.59
N ARG A 284 -8.72 17.06 3.28
CA ARG A 284 -9.14 18.34 2.68
C ARG A 284 -10.65 18.55 2.77
N GLY A 285 -11.11 19.79 2.58
CA GLY A 285 -12.53 20.14 2.64
C GLY A 285 -13.18 19.70 3.97
N ASP A 286 -12.50 19.94 5.09
CA ASP A 286 -12.93 19.57 6.44
C ASP A 286 -13.23 18.08 6.66
N GLY A 287 -12.62 17.19 5.86
CA GLY A 287 -12.86 15.75 5.92
C GLY A 287 -13.87 15.24 4.89
N TYR A 288 -14.54 16.13 4.15
CA TYR A 288 -15.70 15.80 3.33
C TYR A 288 -15.48 15.91 1.83
N GLN A 289 -14.31 16.38 1.38
CA GLN A 289 -13.98 16.30 -0.04
C GLN A 289 -13.90 14.83 -0.48
N ASP A 290 -14.35 14.53 -1.70
CA ASP A 290 -14.19 13.17 -2.25
C ASP A 290 -12.68 12.83 -2.34
N PRO A 291 -12.24 11.63 -1.91
CA PRO A 291 -10.83 11.24 -1.97
C PRO A 291 -10.35 10.85 -3.39
N SER A 292 -11.25 10.88 -4.38
CA SER A 292 -11.14 10.28 -5.71
C SER A 292 -10.91 8.77 -5.64
N SER A 293 -10.97 8.09 -6.77
CA SER A 293 -10.78 6.64 -6.91
C SER A 293 -9.80 6.32 -8.04
N SER A 294 -9.24 5.10 -8.13
CA SER A 294 -9.45 3.95 -7.24
C SER A 294 -8.41 3.76 -6.14
N SER A 295 -7.30 4.49 -6.14
CA SER A 295 -6.30 4.43 -5.05
C SER A 295 -6.67 5.34 -3.88
N SER A 296 -7.94 5.33 -3.48
CA SER A 296 -8.48 6.24 -2.45
C SER A 296 -7.83 6.07 -1.09
N GLY A 297 -7.57 4.83 -0.68
CA GLY A 297 -6.88 4.51 0.57
C GLY A 297 -5.44 5.05 0.56
N PRO A 298 -4.60 4.68 -0.43
CA PRO A 298 -3.29 5.29 -0.63
C PRO A 298 -3.27 6.80 -0.49
N GLY A 299 -4.11 7.52 -1.22
CA GLY A 299 -4.18 8.99 -1.15
C GLY A 299 -4.62 9.52 0.21
N ALA A 300 -5.71 8.96 0.77
CA ALA A 300 -6.22 9.39 2.07
C ALA A 300 -5.22 9.16 3.19
N GLY A 301 -4.54 8.00 3.18
CA GLY A 301 -3.52 7.69 4.18
C GLY A 301 -2.29 8.57 4.03
N GLU A 302 -1.79 8.75 2.81
CA GLU A 302 -0.61 9.59 2.57
C GLU A 302 -0.92 11.09 2.81
N ALA A 303 -2.16 11.54 2.64
CA ALA A 303 -2.52 12.92 3.01
C ALA A 303 -2.73 13.10 4.53
N SER A 304 -3.16 12.04 5.24
CA SER A 304 -3.59 12.13 6.64
C SER A 304 -2.53 11.74 7.67
N TYR A 305 -1.59 10.87 7.31
CA TYR A 305 -0.71 10.21 8.29
C TYR A 305 0.76 10.61 8.13
N PRO A 306 1.29 11.50 8.99
CA PRO A 306 2.71 11.89 8.94
C PRO A 306 3.67 10.73 9.15
N TRP A 307 3.22 9.63 9.79
CA TRP A 307 4.02 8.44 10.04
C TRP A 307 4.09 7.47 8.84
N LEU A 308 3.24 7.64 7.83
CA LEU A 308 3.24 6.88 6.58
C LEU A 308 4.10 7.64 5.57
N ASP A 309 5.11 7.01 4.96
CA ASP A 309 6.08 7.73 4.12
C ASP A 309 5.76 7.69 2.62
N LEU A 310 5.03 6.66 2.20
CA LEU A 310 4.72 6.39 0.81
C LEU A 310 3.50 5.47 0.71
N ALA A 311 2.74 5.55 -0.37
CA ALA A 311 1.68 4.57 -0.65
C ALA A 311 1.77 4.05 -2.09
N LEU A 312 1.74 2.72 -2.26
CA LEU A 312 1.69 2.07 -3.57
C LEU A 312 0.24 2.04 -4.06
N GLY A 313 0.01 2.58 -5.26
CA GLY A 313 -1.26 2.56 -5.98
C GLY A 313 -1.13 2.02 -7.40
N SER A 314 -2.25 2.02 -8.12
CA SER A 314 -2.32 1.66 -9.55
C SER A 314 -3.10 2.69 -10.35
N ASP A 315 -2.74 2.89 -11.61
CA ASP A 315 -3.38 3.85 -12.52
C ASP A 315 -3.66 3.21 -13.88
N THR A 316 -4.96 3.05 -14.18
CA THR A 316 -5.50 2.59 -15.47
C THR A 316 -6.07 3.75 -16.28
N GLY A 317 -6.87 4.61 -15.64
CA GLY A 317 -7.47 5.80 -16.26
C GLY A 317 -7.25 7.11 -15.49
N GLY A 318 -6.56 7.07 -14.36
CA GLY A 318 -6.45 8.22 -13.43
C GLY A 318 -6.32 7.83 -11.97
N SER A 319 -6.33 6.52 -11.65
CA SER A 319 -6.48 6.03 -10.29
C SER A 319 -5.35 6.36 -9.30
N ILE A 320 -4.22 6.91 -9.74
CA ILE A 320 -3.20 7.54 -8.86
C ILE A 320 -3.31 9.06 -8.97
N ARG A 321 -3.40 9.58 -10.20
CA ARG A 321 -3.39 11.03 -10.47
C ARG A 321 -4.60 11.75 -9.85
N GLY A 322 -5.80 11.17 -9.93
CA GLY A 322 -7.02 11.70 -9.34
C GLY A 322 -6.92 11.82 -7.82
N PRO A 323 -6.68 10.72 -7.07
CA PRO A 323 -6.44 10.79 -5.63
C PRO A 323 -5.31 11.74 -5.23
N ALA A 324 -4.20 11.75 -5.96
CA ALA A 324 -3.12 12.69 -5.67
C ALA A 324 -3.52 14.16 -5.85
N GLN A 325 -4.25 14.48 -6.92
CA GLN A 325 -4.72 15.84 -7.22
C GLN A 325 -5.63 16.38 -6.12
N VAL A 326 -6.67 15.63 -5.75
CA VAL A 326 -7.70 16.11 -4.79
C VAL A 326 -7.22 16.15 -3.34
N GLN A 327 -6.08 15.52 -3.04
CA GLN A 327 -5.50 15.48 -1.69
C GLN A 327 -4.22 16.31 -1.54
N GLY A 328 -3.67 16.81 -2.65
CA GLY A 328 -2.46 17.64 -2.68
C GLY A 328 -1.18 16.84 -2.48
N LEU A 329 -1.05 15.73 -3.21
CA LEU A 329 0.09 14.82 -3.19
C LEU A 329 0.80 14.80 -4.55
N PHE A 330 2.04 14.31 -4.57
CA PHE A 330 2.67 13.85 -5.81
C PHE A 330 2.11 12.46 -6.16
N GLY A 331 1.61 12.30 -7.38
CA GLY A 331 1.08 11.03 -7.88
C GLY A 331 1.66 10.71 -9.25
N ASN A 332 2.14 9.47 -9.45
CA ASN A 332 2.79 9.11 -10.72
C ASN A 332 2.18 7.89 -11.42
N ARG A 333 1.80 8.10 -12.68
CA ARG A 333 1.57 7.04 -13.66
C ARG A 333 2.83 6.88 -14.51
N PRO A 334 3.64 5.82 -14.34
CA PRO A 334 4.84 5.63 -15.14
C PRO A 334 4.52 5.23 -16.59
N SER A 335 5.55 5.17 -17.43
CA SER A 335 5.44 4.49 -18.73
C SER A 335 4.95 3.04 -18.53
N HIS A 336 4.07 2.61 -19.42
CA HIS A 336 3.50 1.26 -19.36
C HIS A 336 4.59 0.19 -19.50
N GLY A 337 4.49 -0.88 -18.71
CA GLY A 337 5.43 -2.00 -18.74
C GLY A 337 6.75 -1.82 -17.98
N LEU A 338 6.96 -0.72 -17.24
CA LEU A 338 8.19 -0.53 -16.44
C LEU A 338 8.33 -1.49 -15.25
N VAL A 339 7.23 -2.10 -14.80
CA VAL A 339 7.21 -3.11 -13.74
C VAL A 339 6.17 -4.19 -14.05
N PRO A 340 6.49 -5.48 -13.86
CA PRO A 340 5.50 -6.55 -14.00
C PRO A 340 4.39 -6.42 -12.96
N LEU A 341 3.14 -6.61 -13.39
CA LEU A 341 1.95 -6.61 -12.54
C LEU A 341 1.48 -8.02 -12.16
N THR A 342 2.42 -8.97 -12.06
CA THR A 342 2.12 -10.34 -11.59
C THR A 342 1.59 -10.30 -10.16
N ASN A 343 0.50 -11.04 -9.91
CA ASN A 343 -0.27 -11.06 -8.66
C ASN A 343 -0.83 -9.67 -8.27
N VAL A 344 -1.22 -8.89 -9.27
CA VAL A 344 -2.02 -7.68 -9.11
C VAL A 344 -3.32 -7.90 -9.87
N MET A 345 -4.46 -7.60 -9.25
CA MET A 345 -5.76 -7.74 -9.89
C MET A 345 -5.83 -6.87 -11.17
N PRO A 346 -6.14 -7.44 -12.34
CA PRO A 346 -6.16 -6.71 -13.61
C PRO A 346 -7.50 -5.98 -13.82
N LEU A 347 -7.43 -4.71 -14.22
CA LEU A 347 -8.57 -3.96 -14.76
C LEU A 347 -8.51 -3.95 -16.29
N ALA A 348 -7.38 -3.46 -16.83
CA ALA A 348 -7.10 -3.49 -18.27
C ALA A 348 -5.58 -3.57 -18.48
N PRO A 349 -4.99 -4.78 -18.66
CA PRO A 349 -3.54 -4.93 -18.81
C PRO A 349 -2.90 -4.05 -19.89
N GLN A 350 -3.68 -3.59 -20.89
CA GLN A 350 -3.24 -2.65 -21.92
C GLN A 350 -2.92 -1.24 -21.42
N LEU A 351 -3.37 -0.90 -20.20
CA LEU A 351 -3.36 0.43 -19.61
C LEU A 351 -2.81 0.45 -18.18
N ASP A 352 -2.95 -0.66 -17.46
CA ASP A 352 -2.61 -0.79 -16.04
C ASP A 352 -1.13 -0.48 -15.77
N THR A 353 -0.87 0.33 -14.76
CA THR A 353 0.47 0.66 -14.26
C THR A 353 0.49 0.70 -12.74
N ALA A 354 1.66 0.46 -12.14
CA ALA A 354 1.89 0.65 -10.70
C ALA A 354 2.70 1.91 -10.45
N GLY A 355 2.32 2.68 -9.43
CA GLY A 355 3.02 3.89 -9.05
C GLY A 355 2.73 4.31 -7.62
N PHE A 356 3.15 5.51 -7.27
CA PHE A 356 3.08 5.99 -5.90
C PHE A 356 2.24 7.24 -5.76
N GLU A 357 1.71 7.38 -4.56
CA GLU A 357 1.25 8.63 -3.98
C GLU A 357 2.21 8.99 -2.84
N ALA A 358 2.72 10.22 -2.84
CA ALA A 358 3.81 10.66 -1.97
C ALA A 358 3.71 12.14 -1.59
N ARG A 359 4.20 12.51 -0.40
CA ARG A 359 4.43 13.91 -0.01
C ARG A 359 5.83 14.42 -0.32
N ASP A 360 6.83 13.54 -0.37
CA ASP A 360 8.25 13.89 -0.57
C ASP A 360 8.76 13.42 -1.94
N PRO A 361 9.11 14.35 -2.85
CA PRO A 361 9.63 13.98 -4.17
C PRO A 361 11.01 13.29 -4.11
N ALA A 362 11.81 13.51 -3.07
CA ALA A 362 13.11 12.86 -2.92
C ALA A 362 12.94 11.37 -2.57
N LEU A 363 12.09 11.06 -1.59
CA LEU A 363 11.73 9.68 -1.27
C LEU A 363 11.01 9.00 -2.46
N TRP A 364 10.07 9.70 -3.10
CA TRP A 364 9.40 9.18 -4.30
C TRP A 364 10.41 8.79 -5.39
N THR A 365 11.42 9.63 -5.66
CA THR A 365 12.48 9.32 -6.61
C THR A 365 13.27 8.06 -6.22
N ALA A 366 13.59 7.90 -4.93
CA ALA A 366 14.30 6.71 -4.45
C ALA A 366 13.46 5.44 -4.62
N ALA A 367 12.15 5.51 -4.32
CA ALA A 367 11.24 4.39 -4.49
C ALA A 367 10.95 4.07 -5.96
N ALA A 368 10.85 5.08 -6.83
CA ALA A 368 10.67 4.89 -8.27
C ALA A 368 11.84 4.13 -8.90
N LYS A 369 13.08 4.39 -8.47
CA LYS A 369 14.26 3.63 -8.93
C LYS A 369 14.23 2.16 -8.51
N VAL A 370 13.59 1.85 -7.37
CA VAL A 370 13.39 0.48 -6.91
C VAL A 370 12.28 -0.20 -7.71
N LEU A 371 11.14 0.48 -7.87
CA LEU A 371 9.96 -0.08 -8.53
C LEU A 371 10.17 -0.26 -10.05
N TYR A 372 10.95 0.63 -10.68
CA TYR A 372 11.22 0.67 -12.11
C TYR A 372 12.72 0.39 -12.39
N PRO A 373 13.19 -0.86 -12.24
CA PRO A 373 14.61 -1.18 -12.34
C PRO A 373 15.21 -0.90 -13.73
N SER A 374 14.37 -0.81 -14.77
CA SER A 374 14.76 -0.50 -16.15
C SER A 374 14.75 1.00 -16.48
N LEU A 375 14.48 1.88 -15.51
CA LEU A 375 14.39 3.31 -15.75
C LEU A 375 15.76 3.91 -16.16
N LYS A 376 15.84 4.47 -17.37
CA LYS A 376 17.02 5.21 -17.83
C LYS A 376 17.09 6.57 -17.11
N PRO A 377 18.21 6.93 -16.47
CA PRO A 377 18.38 8.25 -15.90
C PRO A 377 18.66 9.26 -17.00
N TYR A 378 17.86 10.32 -17.07
CA TYR A 378 18.11 11.49 -17.91
C TYR A 378 18.55 12.66 -17.02
N THR A 379 19.62 13.33 -17.41
CA THR A 379 20.20 14.48 -16.69
C THR A 379 19.96 15.80 -17.39
N THR A 380 19.44 15.77 -18.61
CA THR A 380 19.03 16.93 -19.40
C THR A 380 17.51 16.92 -19.53
N TYR A 381 16.90 18.10 -19.56
CA TYR A 381 15.46 18.27 -19.68
C TYR A 381 15.06 18.91 -21.03
N PRO A 382 13.85 18.60 -21.55
CA PRO A 382 13.33 19.22 -22.75
C PRO A 382 13.27 20.75 -22.64
N LYS A 383 13.45 21.45 -23.78
CA LYS A 383 13.39 22.92 -23.87
C LYS A 383 12.08 23.44 -24.50
N LYS A 384 11.11 22.55 -24.67
CA LYS A 384 9.78 22.85 -25.21
C LYS A 384 8.73 22.40 -24.22
N ILE A 385 7.75 23.25 -23.97
CA ILE A 385 6.56 22.92 -23.17
C ILE A 385 5.35 23.07 -24.08
N GLN A 386 4.46 22.08 -24.04
CA GLN A 386 3.18 22.08 -24.73
C GLN A 386 2.07 22.06 -23.68
N THR A 387 0.99 22.80 -23.88
CA THR A 387 -0.12 22.89 -22.92
C THR A 387 -1.44 22.42 -23.52
N ILE A 388 -2.24 21.68 -22.76
CA ILE A 388 -3.60 21.25 -23.11
C ILE A 388 -4.57 21.74 -22.02
N ASN A 389 -5.67 22.39 -22.41
CA ASN A 389 -6.71 22.90 -21.52
C ASN A 389 -6.16 23.75 -20.34
N PHE A 390 -5.10 24.50 -20.59
CA PHE A 390 -4.34 25.22 -19.56
C PHE A 390 -4.83 26.66 -19.47
N PRO A 391 -4.97 27.24 -18.25
CA PRO A 391 -5.43 28.61 -18.12
C PRO A 391 -4.47 29.59 -18.81
N THR A 392 -5.01 30.58 -19.52
CA THR A 392 -4.23 31.65 -20.18
C THR A 392 -4.27 32.96 -19.40
N ASN A 393 -5.20 33.08 -18.46
CA ASN A 393 -5.32 34.19 -17.53
C ASN A 393 -5.72 33.66 -16.16
N ALA A 394 -5.56 34.48 -15.12
CA ALA A 394 -5.98 34.14 -13.78
C ALA A 394 -6.51 35.36 -13.05
N SER A 395 -7.55 35.14 -12.25
CA SER A 395 -7.93 36.09 -11.20
C SER A 395 -6.92 35.99 -10.04
N ALA A 396 -6.63 37.13 -9.39
CA ALA A 396 -5.69 37.17 -8.28
C ALA A 396 -6.18 36.29 -7.12
N GLY A 397 -5.39 35.27 -6.75
CA GLY A 397 -5.70 34.35 -5.65
C GLY A 397 -6.48 33.09 -6.04
N GLY A 398 -6.82 32.88 -7.32
CA GLY A 398 -7.44 31.65 -7.82
C GLY A 398 -6.45 30.50 -8.06
N SER A 399 -6.99 29.29 -8.27
CA SER A 399 -6.22 28.09 -8.67
C SER A 399 -5.39 28.32 -9.93
N ASP A 400 -5.95 29.02 -10.92
CA ASP A 400 -5.26 29.38 -12.17
C ASP A 400 -3.99 30.18 -11.94
N ALA A 401 -3.96 31.06 -10.92
CA ALA A 401 -2.76 31.85 -10.60
C ALA A 401 -1.63 30.95 -10.08
N VAL A 402 -1.98 29.88 -9.35
CA VAL A 402 -1.00 28.89 -8.87
C VAL A 402 -0.45 28.08 -10.05
N VAL A 403 -1.33 27.64 -10.94
CA VAL A 403 -0.96 26.88 -12.15
C VAL A 403 -0.06 27.70 -13.08
N LEU A 404 -0.45 28.93 -13.40
CA LEU A 404 0.36 29.86 -14.21
C LEU A 404 1.69 30.21 -13.53
N GLY A 405 1.68 30.38 -12.20
CA GLY A 405 2.89 30.61 -11.43
C GLY A 405 3.85 29.41 -11.45
N PHE A 406 3.34 28.18 -11.49
CA PHE A 406 4.14 26.98 -11.70
C PHE A 406 4.74 26.94 -13.11
N LEU A 407 3.93 27.21 -14.14
CA LEU A 407 4.39 27.24 -15.53
C LEU A 407 5.55 28.23 -15.71
N ALA A 408 5.42 29.46 -15.22
CA ALA A 408 6.46 30.48 -15.33
C ALA A 408 7.78 30.06 -14.63
N LYS A 409 7.69 29.38 -13.47
CA LYS A 409 8.87 28.85 -12.78
C LYS A 409 9.51 27.70 -13.57
N LEU A 410 8.69 26.84 -14.17
CA LEU A 410 9.17 25.73 -14.99
C LEU A 410 9.85 26.23 -16.27
N GLU A 411 9.27 27.21 -16.96
CA GLU A 411 9.88 27.87 -18.12
C GLU A 411 11.25 28.47 -17.75
N GLY A 412 11.33 29.19 -16.64
CA GLY A 412 12.58 29.77 -16.14
C GLY A 412 13.62 28.71 -15.77
N PHE A 413 13.21 27.63 -15.10
CA PHE A 413 14.10 26.51 -14.74
C PHE A 413 14.64 25.78 -15.98
N LEU A 414 13.77 25.53 -16.96
CA LEU A 414 14.13 24.81 -18.17
C LEU A 414 14.81 25.72 -19.20
N GLY A 415 14.62 27.04 -19.16
CA GLY A 415 14.93 27.90 -20.31
C GLY A 415 14.12 27.47 -21.53
N ALA A 416 12.85 27.14 -21.33
CA ALA A 416 11.94 26.60 -22.34
C ALA A 416 10.90 27.63 -22.78
N SER A 417 10.26 27.39 -23.92
CA SER A 417 9.09 28.13 -24.39
C SER A 417 7.83 27.27 -24.35
N THR A 418 6.70 27.88 -23.99
CA THR A 418 5.39 27.22 -23.98
C THR A 418 4.58 27.50 -25.23
N THR A 419 3.89 26.47 -25.75
CA THR A 419 2.91 26.58 -26.84
C THR A 419 1.65 25.79 -26.51
N GLU A 420 0.48 26.34 -26.85
CA GLU A 420 -0.77 25.59 -26.79
C GLU A 420 -0.77 24.46 -27.83
N LEU A 421 -1.20 23.28 -27.43
CA LEU A 421 -1.31 22.11 -28.29
C LEU A 421 -2.77 21.88 -28.68
N ASP A 422 -3.09 22.22 -29.93
CA ASP A 422 -4.31 21.80 -30.60
C ASP A 422 -4.10 20.41 -31.21
N TYR A 423 -4.31 19.38 -30.38
CA TYR A 423 -4.09 17.99 -30.78
C TYR A 423 -5.13 17.49 -31.79
N GLU A 424 -6.31 18.11 -31.87
CA GLU A 424 -7.35 17.74 -32.85
C GLU A 424 -6.98 18.24 -34.25
N ALA A 425 -6.56 19.50 -34.37
CA ALA A 425 -6.05 20.03 -35.62
C ALA A 425 -4.81 19.25 -36.07
N LEU A 426 -3.90 18.96 -35.13
CA LEU A 426 -2.70 18.17 -35.40
C LEU A 426 -3.03 16.75 -35.86
N TRP A 427 -4.02 16.08 -35.24
CA TRP A 427 -4.49 14.78 -35.69
C TRP A 427 -5.04 14.84 -37.12
N ASN A 428 -5.87 15.83 -37.42
CA ASN A 428 -6.45 15.96 -38.75
C ASN A 428 -5.40 16.17 -39.86
N ASP A 429 -4.29 16.82 -39.54
CA ASP A 429 -3.17 17.02 -40.47
C ASP A 429 -2.24 15.80 -40.57
N THR A 430 -2.04 15.07 -39.47
CA THR A 430 -0.95 14.08 -39.35
C THR A 430 -1.38 12.65 -39.05
N LYS A 431 -2.70 12.36 -39.01
CA LYS A 431 -3.20 11.02 -38.65
C LYS A 431 -2.61 9.93 -39.56
N PRO A 432 -2.25 8.78 -38.97
CA PRO A 432 -1.70 7.66 -39.73
C PRO A 432 -2.77 7.04 -40.64
N LYS A 433 -2.35 6.41 -41.75
CA LYS A 433 -3.27 5.83 -42.74
C LYS A 433 -4.19 4.76 -42.14
N GLU A 434 -3.70 4.07 -41.12
CA GLU A 434 -4.40 3.05 -40.35
C GLU A 434 -5.66 3.57 -39.66
N ALA A 435 -5.73 4.88 -39.37
CA ALA A 435 -6.92 5.53 -38.81
C ALA A 435 -8.01 5.83 -39.87
N GLY A 436 -7.70 5.69 -41.16
CA GLY A 436 -8.60 6.09 -42.24
C GLY A 436 -9.03 7.55 -42.12
N ASP A 437 -10.33 7.79 -42.31
CA ASP A 437 -10.91 9.14 -42.22
C ASP A 437 -11.36 9.53 -40.81
N ALA A 438 -11.21 8.65 -39.81
CA ALA A 438 -11.67 8.89 -38.44
C ALA A 438 -11.05 10.16 -37.84
N SER A 439 -11.89 10.95 -37.18
CA SER A 439 -11.45 11.96 -36.21
C SER A 439 -10.85 11.27 -34.97
N LEU A 440 -10.13 12.05 -34.16
CA LEU A 440 -9.54 11.52 -32.93
C LEU A 440 -10.62 11.07 -31.94
N ASP A 441 -11.70 11.85 -31.83
CA ASP A 441 -12.86 11.52 -31.02
C ASP A 441 -13.50 10.20 -31.48
N GLU A 442 -13.79 10.03 -32.77
CA GLU A 442 -14.35 8.78 -33.30
C GLU A 442 -13.44 7.56 -33.02
N LEU A 443 -12.12 7.73 -33.15
CA LEU A 443 -11.17 6.65 -32.88
C LEU A 443 -11.16 6.25 -31.39
N LEU A 444 -11.25 7.22 -30.48
CA LEU A 444 -11.07 7.00 -29.05
C LEU A 444 -12.37 6.82 -28.27
N ASN A 445 -13.51 7.26 -28.81
CA ASN A 445 -14.82 7.37 -28.16
C ASN A 445 -15.12 6.18 -27.22
N ILE A 446 -15.16 4.97 -27.77
CA ILE A 446 -15.43 3.74 -27.00
C ILE A 446 -14.17 2.93 -26.67
N THR A 447 -12.98 3.37 -27.09
CA THR A 447 -11.74 2.60 -26.94
C THR A 447 -11.41 2.31 -25.48
N TYR A 448 -11.31 3.34 -24.64
CA TYR A 448 -11.07 3.15 -23.20
C TYR A 448 -12.21 2.40 -22.50
N PRO A 449 -13.50 2.80 -22.66
CA PRO A 449 -14.64 2.07 -22.11
C PRO A 449 -14.65 0.57 -22.42
N VAL A 450 -14.34 0.19 -23.66
CA VAL A 450 -14.29 -1.22 -24.10
C VAL A 450 -13.13 -1.96 -23.45
N LEU A 451 -11.93 -1.37 -23.40
CA LEU A 451 -10.75 -2.00 -22.80
C LEU A 451 -11.02 -2.36 -21.33
N ILE A 452 -11.42 -1.38 -20.52
CA ILE A 452 -11.61 -1.58 -19.07
C ILE A 452 -12.79 -2.48 -18.73
N SER A 453 -13.81 -2.55 -19.60
CA SER A 453 -14.97 -3.39 -19.35
C SER A 453 -14.74 -4.81 -19.80
N LYS A 454 -14.35 -5.03 -21.07
CA LYS A 454 -14.21 -6.37 -21.64
C LYS A 454 -13.00 -7.13 -21.09
N GLU A 455 -11.88 -6.47 -20.83
CA GLU A 455 -10.73 -7.17 -20.22
C GLU A 455 -11.06 -7.59 -18.78
N GLN A 456 -11.68 -6.71 -17.97
CA GLN A 456 -12.02 -7.05 -16.60
C GLN A 456 -13.09 -8.15 -16.49
N THR A 457 -14.08 -8.19 -17.39
CA THR A 457 -15.07 -9.28 -17.35
C THR A 457 -14.41 -10.64 -17.59
N MET A 458 -13.52 -10.71 -18.58
CA MET A 458 -12.79 -11.93 -18.93
C MET A 458 -11.76 -12.34 -17.86
N LEU A 459 -11.01 -11.38 -17.30
CA LEU A 459 -9.87 -11.65 -16.43
C LEU A 459 -10.25 -11.77 -14.95
N LEU A 460 -11.39 -11.21 -14.53
CA LEU A 460 -11.83 -11.19 -13.14
C LEU A 460 -13.25 -11.72 -12.97
N ARG A 461 -14.26 -11.07 -13.59
CA ARG A 461 -15.68 -11.33 -13.28
C ARG A 461 -16.07 -12.79 -13.52
N ASP A 462 -15.75 -13.33 -14.69
CA ASP A 462 -16.28 -14.63 -15.12
C ASP A 462 -15.73 -15.77 -14.23
N GLY A 463 -14.43 -15.71 -13.92
CA GLY A 463 -13.79 -16.63 -12.96
C GLY A 463 -14.35 -16.47 -11.55
N PHE A 464 -14.45 -15.23 -11.06
CA PHE A 464 -15.00 -14.95 -9.73
C PHE A 464 -16.45 -15.45 -9.58
N TYR A 465 -17.30 -15.22 -10.58
CA TYR A 465 -18.70 -15.67 -10.57
C TYR A 465 -18.79 -17.19 -10.60
N ALA A 466 -17.96 -17.87 -11.39
CA ALA A 466 -17.94 -19.33 -11.45
C ALA A 466 -17.49 -19.95 -10.12
N ASP A 467 -16.42 -19.42 -9.53
CA ASP A 467 -15.89 -19.88 -8.25
C ASP A 467 -16.88 -19.62 -7.11
N TYR A 468 -17.49 -18.43 -7.07
CA TYR A 468 -18.49 -18.08 -6.07
C TYR A 468 -19.74 -18.97 -6.19
N ALA A 469 -20.25 -19.19 -7.40
CA ALA A 469 -21.38 -20.05 -7.65
C ALA A 469 -21.11 -21.50 -7.19
N LYS A 470 -19.89 -22.00 -7.44
CA LYS A 470 -19.46 -23.33 -6.97
C LYS A 470 -19.42 -23.44 -5.44
N ALA A 471 -18.99 -22.37 -4.75
CA ALA A 471 -18.91 -22.34 -3.29
C ALA A 471 -20.25 -22.02 -2.58
N HIS A 472 -21.24 -21.50 -3.31
CA HIS A 472 -22.46 -20.91 -2.72
C HIS A 472 -23.75 -21.32 -3.44
N ASP A 473 -23.87 -22.60 -3.83
CA ASP A 473 -25.11 -23.20 -4.37
C ASP A 473 -25.65 -22.49 -5.62
N GLY A 474 -24.77 -22.07 -6.52
CA GLY A 474 -25.13 -21.40 -7.78
C GLY A 474 -25.46 -19.91 -7.65
N ARG A 475 -25.32 -19.31 -6.46
CA ARG A 475 -25.58 -17.87 -6.26
C ARG A 475 -24.53 -16.99 -6.92
N ARG A 476 -24.86 -15.72 -7.12
CA ARG A 476 -23.92 -14.66 -7.52
C ARG A 476 -23.45 -13.86 -6.30
N PRO A 477 -22.20 -13.38 -6.29
CA PRO A 477 -21.73 -12.45 -5.27
C PRO A 477 -22.42 -11.09 -5.42
N PHE A 478 -22.46 -10.33 -4.34
CA PHE A 478 -22.80 -8.91 -4.42
C PHE A 478 -21.63 -8.14 -5.06
N VAL A 479 -21.97 -7.15 -5.89
CA VAL A 479 -21.05 -6.29 -6.62
C VAL A 479 -21.65 -4.89 -6.63
N ASP A 480 -20.81 -3.88 -6.44
CA ASP A 480 -21.19 -2.48 -6.38
C ASP A 480 -21.74 -2.02 -7.75
N PRO A 481 -22.56 -0.96 -7.81
CA PRO A 481 -23.27 -0.58 -9.04
C PRO A 481 -22.33 -0.26 -10.22
N VAL A 482 -21.20 0.41 -9.95
CA VAL A 482 -20.28 0.88 -11.00
C VAL A 482 -19.63 -0.29 -11.78
N PRO A 483 -19.00 -1.29 -11.13
CA PRO A 483 -18.50 -2.47 -11.85
C PRO A 483 -19.60 -3.17 -12.66
N LEU A 484 -20.82 -3.31 -12.12
CA LEU A 484 -21.94 -3.94 -12.84
C LEU A 484 -22.31 -3.21 -14.14
N ILE A 485 -22.40 -1.87 -14.09
CA ILE A 485 -22.72 -1.05 -15.26
C ILE A 485 -21.62 -1.13 -16.32
N ARG A 486 -20.35 -1.10 -15.89
CA ARG A 486 -19.20 -1.22 -16.79
C ARG A 486 -19.15 -2.59 -17.45
N TRP A 487 -19.38 -3.67 -16.69
CA TRP A 487 -19.43 -5.01 -17.24
C TRP A 487 -20.61 -5.20 -18.21
N ALA A 488 -21.78 -4.65 -17.90
CA ALA A 488 -22.93 -4.67 -18.80
C ALA A 488 -22.66 -3.91 -20.11
N PHE A 489 -21.96 -2.76 -20.03
CA PHE A 489 -21.48 -2.05 -21.21
C PHE A 489 -20.56 -2.95 -22.05
N GLY A 490 -19.55 -3.58 -21.44
CA GLY A 490 -18.64 -4.48 -22.12
C GLY A 490 -19.33 -5.67 -22.79
N ASP A 491 -20.33 -6.27 -22.12
CA ASP A 491 -21.13 -7.38 -22.66
C ASP A 491 -22.04 -6.97 -23.82
N SER A 492 -22.39 -5.68 -23.94
CA SER A 492 -23.26 -5.19 -25.02
C SER A 492 -22.58 -5.15 -26.40
N PHE A 493 -21.24 -5.28 -26.44
CA PHE A 493 -20.45 -5.32 -27.66
C PHE A 493 -19.99 -6.73 -28.03
N PRO A 494 -19.85 -7.06 -29.33
CA PRO A 494 -19.27 -8.33 -29.75
C PRO A 494 -17.82 -8.49 -29.27
N ALA A 495 -17.34 -9.74 -29.22
CA ALA A 495 -15.97 -10.04 -28.80
C ALA A 495 -14.90 -9.32 -29.65
N SER A 496 -15.18 -9.11 -30.94
CA SER A 496 -14.29 -8.42 -31.89
C SER A 496 -13.98 -6.98 -31.51
N THR A 497 -14.86 -6.30 -30.77
CA THR A 497 -14.67 -4.90 -30.38
C THR A 497 -13.48 -4.71 -29.44
N LEU A 498 -13.09 -5.74 -28.67
CA LEU A 498 -11.86 -5.67 -27.87
C LEU A 498 -10.61 -5.56 -28.78
N THR A 499 -10.55 -6.36 -29.85
CA THR A 499 -9.45 -6.31 -30.81
C THR A 499 -9.37 -4.95 -31.52
N GLU A 500 -10.52 -4.38 -31.87
CA GLU A 500 -10.62 -3.04 -32.44
C GLU A 500 -10.14 -1.96 -31.47
N ALA A 501 -10.58 -1.99 -30.20
CA ALA A 501 -10.14 -1.04 -29.19
C ALA A 501 -8.62 -1.12 -28.93
N ILE A 502 -8.04 -2.32 -28.91
CA ILE A 502 -6.57 -2.51 -28.83
C ILE A 502 -5.87 -1.90 -30.04
N SER A 503 -6.42 -2.10 -31.25
CA SER A 503 -5.90 -1.50 -32.48
C SER A 503 -5.95 0.03 -32.42
N ASN A 504 -7.10 0.61 -32.08
CA ASN A 504 -7.31 2.05 -31.99
C ASN A 504 -6.39 2.71 -30.95
N LYS A 505 -6.26 2.10 -29.77
CA LYS A 505 -5.29 2.52 -28.74
C LYS A 505 -3.86 2.50 -29.28
N THR A 506 -3.49 1.47 -30.03
CA THR A 506 -2.14 1.34 -30.59
C THR A 506 -1.86 2.39 -31.67
N ILE A 507 -2.84 2.65 -32.54
CA ILE A 507 -2.77 3.71 -33.56
C ILE A 507 -2.55 5.07 -32.90
N PHE A 508 -3.37 5.42 -31.91
CA PHE A 508 -3.22 6.66 -31.15
C PHE A 508 -1.87 6.74 -30.43
N MET A 509 -1.46 5.69 -29.73
CA MET A 509 -0.20 5.65 -29.00
C MET A 509 1.00 5.88 -29.92
N ASN A 510 1.02 5.24 -31.09
CA ASN A 510 2.10 5.40 -32.05
C ASN A 510 2.14 6.82 -32.64
N TRP A 511 0.97 7.37 -32.99
CA TRP A 511 0.86 8.76 -33.44
C TRP A 511 1.35 9.73 -32.36
N TRP A 512 0.86 9.59 -31.13
CA TRP A 512 1.25 10.47 -30.01
C TRP A 512 2.76 10.45 -29.78
N ASN A 513 3.37 9.26 -29.74
CA ASN A 513 4.82 9.12 -29.51
C ASN A 513 5.70 9.50 -30.71
N SER A 514 5.13 9.68 -31.90
CA SER A 514 5.90 10.05 -33.11
C SER A 514 5.71 11.51 -33.51
N ILE A 515 4.55 12.10 -33.21
CA ILE A 515 4.18 13.45 -33.60
C ILE A 515 4.15 14.41 -32.41
N VAL A 516 3.52 14.02 -31.30
CA VAL A 516 3.25 14.91 -30.15
C VAL A 516 4.39 14.91 -29.13
N LEU A 517 4.84 13.72 -28.74
CA LEU A 517 5.98 13.49 -27.84
C LEU A 517 7.05 12.59 -28.48
N PRO A 518 7.70 13.04 -29.59
CA PRO A 518 8.82 12.31 -30.18
C PRO A 518 9.89 11.95 -29.15
N PHE A 519 10.38 10.71 -29.23
CA PHE A 519 11.50 10.26 -28.42
C PHE A 519 12.76 11.10 -28.67
N ASN A 520 13.45 11.47 -27.60
CA ASN A 520 14.75 12.12 -27.66
C ASN A 520 15.76 11.37 -26.77
N GLU A 521 16.94 11.05 -27.31
CA GLU A 521 17.92 10.22 -26.62
C GLU A 521 18.53 10.89 -25.38
N GLU A 522 18.60 12.22 -25.37
CA GLU A 522 19.19 13.04 -24.29
C GLU A 522 18.16 13.42 -23.21
N THR A 523 16.89 13.61 -23.59
CA THR A 523 15.85 14.18 -22.71
C THR A 523 14.62 13.28 -22.53
N CYS A 524 14.63 12.04 -23.03
CA CYS A 524 13.52 11.08 -23.11
C CYS A 524 12.44 11.45 -24.13
N SER A 525 12.00 12.70 -24.14
CA SER A 525 11.07 13.28 -25.11
C SER A 525 11.59 14.64 -25.56
N ASP A 526 11.22 15.10 -26.75
CA ASP A 526 11.65 16.42 -27.25
C ASP A 526 10.98 17.60 -26.52
N SER A 527 9.88 17.33 -25.81
CA SER A 527 9.02 18.30 -25.15
C SER A 527 8.35 17.72 -23.90
N LEU A 528 7.80 18.60 -23.06
CA LEU A 528 6.90 18.25 -21.95
C LEU A 528 5.48 18.65 -22.32
N VAL A 529 4.48 17.80 -22.04
CA VAL A 529 3.06 18.19 -22.13
C VAL A 529 2.53 18.44 -20.73
N LEU A 530 1.95 19.61 -20.52
CA LEU A 530 1.24 19.98 -19.30
C LEU A 530 -0.26 20.07 -19.59
N TYR A 531 -1.05 19.56 -18.68
CA TYR A 531 -2.50 19.69 -18.72
C TYR A 531 -3.01 19.91 -17.30
N THR A 532 -4.14 20.58 -17.19
CA THR A 532 -4.88 20.73 -15.94
C THR A 532 -6.18 19.95 -16.03
N ALA A 533 -6.48 19.19 -14.98
CA ALA A 533 -7.82 18.68 -14.77
C ALA A 533 -8.70 19.80 -14.18
N GLY A 534 -10.02 19.66 -14.31
CA GLY A 534 -11.01 20.65 -13.88
C GLY A 534 -10.87 21.10 -12.43
N ASP A 535 -11.45 22.26 -12.14
CA ASP A 535 -11.41 22.97 -10.86
C ASP A 535 -12.59 22.65 -9.93
N GLU A 536 -13.53 21.83 -10.38
CA GLU A 536 -14.73 21.50 -9.62
C GLU A 536 -14.42 20.53 -8.47
N ILE A 537 -14.62 21.00 -7.25
CA ILE A 537 -14.45 20.21 -6.02
C ILE A 537 -15.72 19.40 -5.79
N GLN A 538 -15.57 18.08 -5.72
CA GLN A 538 -16.65 17.16 -5.37
C GLN A 538 -16.61 16.84 -3.88
N TYR A 539 -17.77 16.84 -3.24
CA TYR A 539 -17.92 16.47 -1.83
C TYR A 539 -18.66 15.15 -1.66
N ARG A 540 -18.24 14.35 -0.67
CA ARG A 540 -18.76 13.00 -0.41
C ARG A 540 -20.24 12.93 -0.01
N ASN A 541 -20.85 14.09 0.28
CA ASN A 541 -22.27 14.24 0.63
C ASN A 541 -23.12 14.70 -0.58
N GLU A 542 -22.51 14.85 -1.75
CA GLU A 542 -23.21 15.15 -2.99
C GLU A 542 -23.66 13.83 -3.63
N TYR A 543 -24.97 13.72 -3.85
CA TYR A 543 -25.56 12.60 -4.56
C TYR A 543 -25.60 12.96 -6.04
N ASN A 544 -24.47 12.74 -6.71
CA ASN A 544 -24.42 12.79 -8.16
C ASN A 544 -25.34 11.69 -8.72
N GLY A 545 -25.92 11.91 -9.91
CA GLY A 545 -26.90 11.00 -10.52
C GLY A 545 -26.40 9.55 -10.65
N TYR A 546 -27.27 8.64 -11.10
CA TYR A 546 -26.92 7.22 -11.24
C TYR A 546 -25.58 7.02 -11.95
N ALA A 547 -24.78 6.07 -11.48
CA ALA A 547 -23.58 5.62 -12.16
C ALA A 547 -23.83 5.47 -13.66
N ALA A 548 -22.98 6.11 -14.47
CA ALA A 548 -23.10 6.14 -15.92
C ALA A 548 -22.14 5.14 -16.57
N PRO A 549 -22.36 4.76 -17.85
CA PRO A 549 -21.35 4.06 -18.63
C PRO A 549 -20.00 4.77 -18.56
N PRO A 550 -18.87 4.04 -18.60
CA PRO A 550 -17.56 4.63 -18.49
C PRO A 550 -17.30 5.60 -19.65
N VAL A 551 -16.72 6.76 -19.34
CA VAL A 551 -16.20 7.74 -20.31
C VAL A 551 -14.70 7.94 -20.05
N LEU A 552 -13.95 8.39 -21.05
CA LEU A 552 -12.61 8.92 -20.81
C LEU A 552 -12.70 10.08 -19.81
N CYS A 553 -11.88 10.06 -18.77
CA CYS A 553 -11.71 11.24 -17.92
C CYS A 553 -11.10 12.34 -18.79
N ALA A 554 -11.81 13.45 -18.97
CA ALA A 554 -11.35 14.62 -19.72
C ALA A 554 -10.18 15.31 -19.03
#